data_AF-A0A1F5CJW6-F1
#
_entry.id   AF-A0A1F5CJW6-F1
#
_cell.length_a   1.000
_cell.length_b   1.000
_cell.length_c   1.000
_cell.angle_alpha   90.00
_cell.angle_beta   90.00
_cell.angle_gamma   90.00
#
_symmetry.space_group_name_H-M   'P 1'
#
loop_
_entity.id
_entity.type
_entity.pdbx_description
1 polymer ?
#
loop_
_entity_poly.entity_id
_entity_poly.type
_entity_poly.pdbx_seq_one_letter_code
_entity_poly.pdbx_strand_id
1 'polypeptide(L)'
;MNHIVLDIETQNLFSDVGGKENLTKLLLSVAGVYSYSDGEFLTFTEKEIPAFESLLKKTDLIIGFNINHFDLPVLQKYLTVDLSKIPALDIMNEVINTMGHRVSLDDLVSNTLGKRKSANGLMAVEYWREGRMDELKKYCLDDVRLTRDLYEHGLKNGEIKFTARDANLPYVKTLKINWSKYSNFKTETAWTPSLF
;
A
#
# COMPACT_ATOMS: atom_id res chain seq x y z
N MET A 1 0.20 18.08 -2.77
CA MET A 1 -0.42 16.92 -3.44
C MET A 1 -1.16 16.14 -2.39
N ASN A 2 -2.44 15.82 -2.60
CA ASN A 2 -3.21 15.03 -1.64
C ASN A 2 -3.12 13.56 -2.02
N HIS A 3 -1.91 13.01 -1.97
CA HIS A 3 -1.70 11.58 -2.19
C HIS A 3 -1.70 10.88 -0.84
N ILE A 4 -2.19 9.65 -0.83
CA ILE A 4 -2.08 8.79 0.33
C ILE A 4 -1.45 7.46 -0.07
N VAL A 5 -0.68 6.88 0.84
CA VAL A 5 -0.32 5.45 0.78
C VAL A 5 -1.24 4.72 1.75
N LEU A 6 -1.85 3.63 1.30
CA LEU A 6 -2.89 2.91 2.03
C LEU A 6 -2.60 1.41 2.04
N ASP A 7 -2.82 0.81 3.21
CA ASP A 7 -2.88 -0.62 3.45
C ASP A 7 -3.96 -0.89 4.51
N ILE A 8 -4.58 -2.07 4.48
CA ILE A 8 -5.55 -2.49 5.49
C ILE A 8 -5.23 -3.85 6.09
N GLU A 9 -5.68 -4.03 7.32
CA GLU A 9 -5.78 -5.33 7.95
C GLU A 9 -7.25 -5.72 8.17
N THR A 10 -7.50 -7.03 8.23
CA THR A 10 -8.85 -7.57 8.39
C THR A 10 -9.04 -8.22 9.77
N GLN A 11 -10.29 -8.31 10.21
CA GLN A 11 -10.68 -8.96 11.48
C GLN A 11 -10.69 -10.49 11.37
N ASN A 12 -10.80 -10.99 10.15
CA ASN A 12 -11.00 -12.39 9.80
C ASN A 12 -10.16 -12.80 8.60
N LEU A 13 -9.92 -14.09 8.47
CA LEU A 13 -9.16 -14.70 7.37
C LEU A 13 -10.10 -15.14 6.24
N PHE A 14 -9.53 -15.39 5.06
CA PHE A 14 -10.27 -16.03 3.96
C PHE A 14 -10.90 -17.37 4.35
N SER A 15 -10.22 -18.15 5.20
CA SER A 15 -10.75 -19.42 5.74
C SER A 15 -12.03 -19.23 6.55
N ASP A 16 -12.19 -18.07 7.19
CA ASP A 16 -13.33 -17.78 8.05
C ASP A 16 -14.57 -17.38 7.24
N VAL A 17 -14.38 -16.93 5.98
CA VAL A 17 -15.46 -16.46 5.09
C VAL A 17 -15.79 -17.42 3.96
N GLY A 18 -15.13 -18.58 3.92
CA GLY A 18 -15.36 -19.64 2.94
C GLY A 18 -14.43 -19.66 1.74
N GLY A 19 -13.48 -18.72 1.64
CA GLY A 19 -12.51 -18.65 0.53
C GLY A 19 -12.31 -17.25 -0.03
N LYS A 20 -11.44 -17.12 -1.04
CA LYS A 20 -11.05 -15.84 -1.66
C LYS A 20 -12.16 -15.21 -2.50
N GLU A 21 -13.07 -16.03 -3.02
CA GLU A 21 -14.27 -15.61 -3.73
C GLU A 21 -15.26 -14.83 -2.84
N ASN A 22 -15.09 -14.93 -1.52
CA ASN A 22 -15.90 -14.23 -0.52
C ASN A 22 -15.21 -12.96 0.03
N LEU A 23 -14.36 -12.30 -0.78
CA LEU A 23 -13.58 -11.10 -0.40
C LEU A 23 -14.40 -10.04 0.35
N THR A 24 -15.63 -9.76 -0.09
CA THR A 24 -16.50 -8.74 0.51
C THR A 24 -16.98 -9.08 1.93
N LYS A 25 -16.85 -10.34 2.36
CA LYS A 25 -17.16 -10.77 3.73
C LYS A 25 -16.03 -10.51 4.72
N LEU A 26 -14.83 -10.14 4.27
CA LEU A 26 -13.75 -9.74 5.16
C LEU A 26 -14.08 -8.40 5.82
N LEU A 27 -13.87 -8.27 7.12
CA LEU A 27 -14.18 -7.06 7.88
C LEU A 27 -12.90 -6.27 8.15
N LEU A 28 -12.97 -4.95 8.08
CA LEU A 28 -11.84 -4.06 8.36
C LEU A 28 -11.50 -4.08 9.85
N SER A 29 -10.24 -4.36 10.22
CA SER A 29 -9.76 -4.13 11.59
C SER A 29 -9.11 -2.75 11.72
N VAL A 30 -8.14 -2.44 10.87
CA VAL A 30 -7.49 -1.13 10.79
C VAL A 30 -7.12 -0.78 9.34
N ALA A 31 -7.27 0.48 8.97
CA ALA A 31 -6.66 1.06 7.78
C ALA A 31 -5.46 1.92 8.20
N GLY A 32 -4.29 1.64 7.65
CA GLY A 32 -3.07 2.42 7.82
C GLY A 32 -2.89 3.37 6.65
N VAL A 33 -2.52 4.60 6.94
CA VAL A 33 -2.34 5.65 5.92
C VAL A 33 -1.06 6.42 6.14
N TYR A 34 -0.36 6.78 5.07
CA TYR A 34 0.56 7.91 5.07
C TYR A 34 -0.03 9.03 4.21
N SER A 35 -0.25 10.20 4.80
CA SER A 35 -0.76 11.39 4.11
C SER A 35 0.41 12.25 3.63
N TYR A 36 0.53 12.47 2.32
CA TYR A 36 1.56 13.38 1.79
C TYR A 36 1.24 14.86 2.06
N SER A 37 -0.04 15.23 2.23
CA SER A 37 -0.41 16.62 2.54
C SER A 37 -0.01 16.99 3.96
N ASP A 38 -0.12 16.04 4.89
CA ASP A 38 0.12 16.26 6.32
C ASP A 38 1.50 15.77 6.77
N GLY A 39 2.17 14.94 5.96
CA GLY A 39 3.49 14.39 6.25
C GLY A 39 3.50 13.38 7.39
N GLU A 40 2.36 12.73 7.67
CA GLU A 40 2.16 11.90 8.85
C GLU A 40 1.56 10.52 8.53
N PHE A 41 1.78 9.59 9.46
CA PHE A 41 1.16 8.28 9.46
C PHE A 41 -0.08 8.29 10.35
N LEU A 42 -1.19 7.77 9.83
CA LEU A 42 -2.50 7.73 10.47
C LEU A 42 -3.03 6.31 10.48
N THR A 43 -3.86 5.99 11.47
CA THR A 43 -4.61 4.72 11.51
C THR A 43 -6.07 4.98 11.77
N PHE A 44 -6.94 4.23 11.11
CA PHE A 44 -8.39 4.32 11.28
C PHE A 44 -8.97 2.93 11.53
N THR A 45 -9.66 2.76 12.65
CA THR A 45 -10.50 1.59 12.92
C THR A 45 -11.87 1.74 12.26
N GLU A 46 -12.68 0.68 12.30
CA GLU A 46 -14.07 0.71 11.79
C GLU A 46 -14.91 1.86 12.38
N LYS A 47 -14.67 2.24 13.65
CA LYS A 47 -15.36 3.36 14.30
C LYS A 47 -14.93 4.74 13.78
N GLU A 48 -13.78 4.81 13.12
CA GLU A 48 -13.16 6.05 12.63
C GLU A 48 -13.34 6.24 11.13
N ILE A 49 -14.17 5.39 10.49
CA ILE A 49 -14.53 5.46 9.07
C ILE A 49 -15.00 6.86 8.62
N PRO A 50 -15.82 7.62 9.39
CA PRO A 50 -16.20 8.98 8.96
C PRO A 50 -15.00 9.93 8.78
N ALA A 51 -13.97 9.81 9.62
CA ALA A 51 -12.75 10.59 9.49
C ALA A 51 -11.91 10.11 8.30
N PHE A 52 -11.78 8.78 8.13
CA PHE A 52 -11.07 8.19 6.99
C PHE A 52 -11.73 8.57 5.65
N GLU A 53 -13.05 8.52 5.57
CA GLU A 53 -13.78 8.94 4.36
C GLU A 53 -13.57 10.42 4.06
N SER A 54 -13.49 11.28 5.08
CA SER A 54 -13.21 12.70 4.90
C SER A 54 -11.81 12.96 4.32
N LEU A 55 -10.84 12.10 4.65
CA LEU A 55 -9.51 12.10 4.02
C LEU A 55 -9.58 11.62 2.57
N LEU A 56 -10.26 10.50 2.31
CA LEU A 56 -10.44 9.94 0.96
C LEU A 56 -11.12 10.93 0.00
N LYS A 57 -12.14 11.67 0.45
CA LYS A 57 -12.83 12.70 -0.35
C LYS A 57 -11.92 13.82 -0.84
N LYS A 58 -10.75 14.03 -0.21
CA LYS A 58 -9.75 15.03 -0.59
C LYS A 58 -8.56 14.44 -1.34
N THR A 59 -8.52 13.11 -1.50
CA THR A 59 -7.40 12.37 -2.05
C THR A 59 -7.42 12.38 -3.57
N ASP A 60 -6.31 12.80 -4.17
CA ASP A 60 -6.11 12.83 -5.62
C ASP A 60 -5.63 11.47 -6.18
N LEU A 61 -4.91 10.70 -5.36
CA LEU A 61 -4.33 9.42 -5.71
C LEU A 61 -4.14 8.55 -4.46
N ILE A 62 -4.61 7.30 -4.54
CA ILE A 62 -4.32 6.26 -3.56
C ILE A 62 -3.16 5.41 -4.08
N ILE A 63 -2.15 5.17 -3.26
CA ILE A 63 -1.00 4.32 -3.57
C ILE A 63 -1.06 3.10 -2.65
N GLY A 64 -0.95 1.90 -3.19
CA GLY A 64 -0.94 0.69 -2.38
C GLY A 64 -0.34 -0.50 -3.08
N PHE A 65 -0.42 -1.65 -2.42
CA PHE A 65 0.14 -2.91 -2.89
C PHE A 65 -0.95 -3.99 -2.96
N ASN A 66 -1.30 -4.46 -4.16
CA ASN A 66 -2.50 -5.30 -4.39
C ASN A 66 -3.83 -4.60 -4.04
N ILE A 67 -3.80 -3.28 -3.93
CA ILE A 67 -4.88 -2.47 -3.36
C ILE A 67 -6.19 -2.58 -4.15
N ASN A 68 -6.10 -2.69 -5.49
CA ASN A 68 -7.27 -2.76 -6.36
C ASN A 68 -8.03 -4.08 -6.22
N HIS A 69 -7.34 -5.15 -5.82
CA HIS A 69 -7.89 -6.50 -5.77
C HIS A 69 -8.14 -6.99 -4.34
N PHE A 70 -7.86 -6.17 -3.33
CA PHE A 70 -8.04 -6.53 -1.92
C PHE A 70 -8.60 -5.37 -1.11
N ASP A 71 -7.80 -4.34 -0.83
CA ASP A 71 -8.11 -3.29 0.13
C ASP A 71 -9.32 -2.46 -0.29
N LEU A 72 -9.33 -1.93 -1.52
CA LEU A 72 -10.44 -1.08 -1.99
C LEU A 72 -11.78 -1.85 -2.03
N PRO A 73 -11.84 -3.10 -2.56
CA PRO A 73 -13.06 -3.91 -2.46
C PRO A 73 -13.54 -4.16 -1.02
N VAL A 74 -12.63 -4.39 -0.07
CA VAL A 74 -12.99 -4.61 1.34
C VAL A 74 -13.47 -3.31 2.00
N LEU A 75 -12.84 -2.18 1.69
CA LEU A 75 -13.19 -0.86 2.22
C LEU A 75 -14.50 -0.32 1.68
N GLN A 76 -14.84 -0.59 0.42
CA GLN A 76 -15.96 0.06 -0.27
C GLN A 76 -17.30 -0.09 0.48
N LYS A 77 -17.53 -1.21 1.20
CA LYS A 77 -18.77 -1.43 1.95
C LYS A 77 -18.93 -0.54 3.19
N TYR A 78 -17.83 0.06 3.67
CA TYR A 78 -17.83 1.00 4.79
C TYR A 78 -18.01 2.44 4.33
N LEU A 79 -17.91 2.70 3.03
CA LEU A 79 -17.76 4.04 2.47
C LEU A 79 -18.97 4.41 1.60
N THR A 80 -19.38 5.67 1.69
CA THR A 80 -20.35 6.30 0.79
C THR A 80 -19.69 6.86 -0.46
N VAL A 81 -18.40 7.24 -0.36
CA VAL A 81 -17.59 7.59 -1.52
C VAL A 81 -17.33 6.35 -2.38
N ASP A 82 -17.49 6.52 -3.69
CA ASP A 82 -17.17 5.50 -4.68
C ASP A 82 -15.65 5.51 -4.93
N LEU A 83 -14.95 4.52 -4.37
CA LEU A 83 -13.49 4.40 -4.46
C LEU A 83 -13.02 4.19 -5.90
N SER A 84 -13.88 3.67 -6.80
CA SER A 84 -13.51 3.50 -8.21
C SER A 84 -13.29 4.82 -8.94
N LYS A 85 -13.78 5.94 -8.37
CA LYS A 85 -13.59 7.29 -8.90
C LYS A 85 -12.33 7.97 -8.40
N ILE A 86 -11.65 7.40 -7.40
CA ILE A 86 -10.37 7.90 -6.91
C ILE A 86 -9.27 7.12 -7.64
N PRO A 87 -8.37 7.78 -8.40
CA PRO A 87 -7.25 7.10 -9.04
C PRO A 87 -6.45 6.28 -8.03
N ALA A 88 -6.04 5.07 -8.43
CA ALA A 88 -5.23 4.20 -7.62
C ALA A 88 -3.99 3.70 -8.37
N LEU A 89 -2.81 3.87 -7.75
CA LEU A 89 -1.59 3.16 -8.11
C LEU A 89 -1.54 1.86 -7.30
N ASP A 90 -1.69 0.74 -7.98
CA ASP A 90 -1.39 -0.58 -7.43
C ASP A 90 -0.02 -1.04 -7.93
N ILE A 91 0.99 -1.00 -7.05
CA ILE A 91 2.37 -1.36 -7.41
C ILE A 91 2.46 -2.80 -7.93
N MET A 92 1.66 -3.71 -7.38
CA MET A 92 1.69 -5.09 -7.84
C MET A 92 1.07 -5.24 -9.24
N ASN A 93 0.06 -4.43 -9.58
CA ASN A 93 -0.44 -4.41 -10.96
C ASN A 93 0.62 -3.89 -11.94
N GLU A 94 1.38 -2.86 -11.60
CA GLU A 94 2.49 -2.40 -12.45
C GLU A 94 3.54 -3.50 -12.67
N VAL A 95 3.84 -4.27 -11.60
CA VAL A 95 4.73 -5.43 -11.66
C VAL A 95 4.17 -6.53 -12.58
N ILE A 96 2.91 -6.90 -12.41
CA ILE A 96 2.23 -7.90 -13.27
C ILE A 96 2.20 -7.44 -14.72
N ASN A 97 1.85 -6.17 -14.98
CA ASN A 97 1.76 -5.62 -16.33
C ASN A 97 3.11 -5.67 -17.06
N THR A 98 4.21 -5.60 -16.32
CA THR A 98 5.56 -5.59 -16.90
C THR A 98 6.15 -7.01 -17.02
N MET A 99 5.77 -7.95 -16.15
CA MET A 99 6.45 -9.27 -16.02
C MET A 99 5.54 -10.49 -16.16
N GLY A 100 4.23 -10.30 -16.17
CA GLY A 100 3.22 -11.35 -16.29
C GLY A 100 2.96 -12.19 -15.03
N HIS A 101 3.58 -11.87 -13.90
CA HIS A 101 3.37 -12.61 -12.64
C HIS A 101 3.48 -11.72 -11.41
N ARG A 102 2.93 -12.20 -10.28
CA ARG A 102 2.96 -11.53 -8.99
C ARG A 102 4.32 -11.68 -8.31
N VAL A 103 4.74 -10.64 -7.60
CA VAL A 103 5.87 -10.61 -6.67
C VAL A 103 5.36 -10.08 -5.34
N SER A 104 5.90 -10.53 -4.21
CA SER A 104 5.50 -10.02 -2.88
C SER A 104 6.12 -8.65 -2.60
N LEU A 105 5.47 -7.87 -1.72
CA LEU A 105 6.03 -6.62 -1.22
C LEU A 105 7.40 -6.83 -0.57
N ASP A 106 7.55 -7.88 0.24
CA ASP A 106 8.81 -8.21 0.91
C ASP A 106 9.96 -8.46 -0.09
N ASP A 107 9.69 -9.16 -1.19
CA ASP A 107 10.71 -9.41 -2.21
C ASP A 107 11.13 -8.13 -2.92
N LEU A 108 10.17 -7.27 -3.28
CA LEU A 108 10.46 -5.98 -3.91
C LEU A 108 11.26 -5.07 -2.96
N VAL A 109 10.84 -4.98 -1.71
CA VAL A 109 11.46 -4.11 -0.72
C VAL A 109 12.85 -4.60 -0.32
N SER A 110 13.03 -5.93 -0.18
CA SER A 110 14.33 -6.53 0.08
C SER A 110 15.33 -6.23 -1.02
N ASN A 111 14.93 -6.43 -2.27
CA ASN A 111 15.83 -6.26 -3.42
C ASN A 111 16.05 -4.78 -3.80
N THR A 112 15.09 -3.91 -3.53
CA THR A 112 15.15 -2.48 -3.91
C THR A 112 15.76 -1.62 -2.81
N LEU A 113 15.37 -1.85 -1.55
CA LEU A 113 15.69 -0.97 -0.42
C LEU A 113 16.63 -1.62 0.61
N GLY A 114 16.89 -2.92 0.51
CA GLY A 114 17.64 -3.67 1.53
C GLY A 114 16.91 -3.78 2.87
N LYS A 115 15.59 -3.55 2.89
CA LYS A 115 14.72 -3.67 4.06
C LYS A 115 13.89 -4.95 3.96
N ARG A 116 13.47 -5.52 5.08
CA ARG A 116 12.56 -6.69 5.11
C ARG A 116 11.31 -6.37 5.89
N LYS A 117 10.22 -7.07 5.58
CA LYS A 117 9.00 -7.03 6.36
C LYS A 117 9.23 -7.68 7.74
N SER A 118 8.66 -7.07 8.77
CA SER A 118 8.88 -7.46 10.17
C SER A 118 8.11 -8.72 10.59
N ALA A 119 6.99 -9.06 9.92
CA ALA A 119 6.17 -10.22 10.22
C ALA A 119 5.24 -10.66 9.05
N ASN A 120 4.53 -11.78 9.21
CA ASN A 120 3.58 -12.35 8.24
C ASN A 120 2.15 -11.87 8.54
N GLY A 121 1.30 -11.70 7.52
CA GLY A 121 -0.08 -11.19 7.64
C GLY A 121 -1.01 -12.01 8.55
N LEU A 122 -0.66 -13.27 8.85
CA LEU A 122 -1.37 -14.07 9.86
C LEU A 122 -1.30 -13.43 11.26
N MET A 123 -0.22 -12.71 11.57
CA MET A 123 -0.06 -12.03 12.86
C MET A 123 -1.09 -10.92 13.07
N ALA A 124 -1.54 -10.24 12.01
CA ALA A 124 -2.48 -9.12 12.13
C ALA A 124 -3.85 -9.58 12.66
N VAL A 125 -4.39 -10.67 12.11
CA VAL A 125 -5.66 -11.23 12.58
C VAL A 125 -5.52 -11.78 14.01
N GLU A 126 -4.37 -12.34 14.38
CA GLU A 126 -4.09 -12.75 15.76
C GLU A 126 -4.08 -11.56 16.72
N TYR A 127 -3.38 -10.47 16.38
CA TYR A 127 -3.41 -9.24 17.18
C TYR A 127 -4.82 -8.69 17.34
N TRP A 128 -5.64 -8.71 16.29
CA TRP A 128 -7.05 -8.32 16.38
C TRP A 128 -7.82 -9.21 17.37
N ARG A 129 -7.71 -10.54 17.23
CA ARG A 129 -8.41 -11.51 18.09
C ARG A 129 -8.00 -11.40 19.56
N GLU A 130 -6.74 -11.05 19.82
CA GLU A 130 -6.20 -10.83 21.17
C GLU A 130 -6.47 -9.41 21.72
N GLY A 131 -7.05 -8.50 20.92
CA GLY A 131 -7.28 -7.11 21.31
C GLY A 131 -6.01 -6.24 21.37
N ARG A 132 -4.91 -6.71 20.76
CA ARG A 132 -3.58 -6.06 20.73
C ARG A 132 -3.51 -5.00 19.63
N MET A 133 -4.30 -3.94 19.83
CA MET A 133 -4.53 -2.93 18.82
C MET A 133 -3.28 -2.09 18.48
N ASP A 134 -2.37 -1.88 19.43
CA ASP A 134 -1.16 -1.10 19.18
C ASP A 134 -0.19 -1.85 18.27
N GLU A 135 -0.01 -3.15 18.48
CA GLU A 135 0.78 -4.01 17.59
C GLU A 135 0.14 -4.12 16.21
N LEU A 136 -1.19 -4.27 16.14
CA LEU A 136 -1.92 -4.30 14.87
C LEU A 136 -1.73 -3.00 14.08
N LYS A 137 -1.92 -1.84 14.72
CA LYS A 137 -1.69 -0.53 14.12
C LYS A 137 -0.26 -0.37 13.63
N LYS A 138 0.72 -0.74 14.47
CA LYS A 138 2.15 -0.69 14.11
C LYS A 138 2.46 -1.58 12.91
N TYR A 139 1.88 -2.78 12.88
CA TYR A 139 2.07 -3.74 11.80
C TYR A 139 1.53 -3.19 10.47
N CYS A 140 0.30 -2.67 10.45
CA CYS A 140 -0.27 -2.05 9.25
C CYS A 140 0.57 -0.82 8.80
N LEU A 141 1.00 0.03 9.74
CA LEU A 141 1.88 1.17 9.42
C LEU A 141 3.28 0.75 8.94
N ASP A 142 3.76 -0.44 9.29
CA ASP A 142 4.99 -1.00 8.71
C ASP A 142 4.80 -1.22 7.20
N ASP A 143 3.71 -1.85 6.77
CA ASP A 143 3.42 -2.10 5.35
C ASP A 143 3.17 -0.81 4.57
N VAL A 144 2.45 0.16 5.15
CA VAL A 144 2.29 1.50 4.57
C VAL A 144 3.65 2.16 4.34
N ARG A 145 4.56 2.10 5.32
CA ARG A 145 5.90 2.69 5.20
C ARG A 145 6.73 2.01 4.12
N LEU A 146 6.73 0.68 4.08
CA LEU A 146 7.48 -0.06 3.07
C LEU A 146 6.95 0.23 1.66
N THR A 147 5.63 0.32 1.51
CA THR A 147 4.96 0.70 0.25
C THR A 147 5.31 2.12 -0.17
N ARG A 148 5.27 3.09 0.78
CA ARG A 148 5.67 4.48 0.54
C ARG A 148 7.13 4.57 0.10
N ASP A 149 8.03 3.95 0.85
CA ASP A 149 9.47 3.99 0.56
C ASP A 149 9.79 3.37 -0.81
N LEU A 150 9.08 2.30 -1.19
CA LEU A 150 9.22 1.66 -2.49
C LEU A 150 8.72 2.58 -3.62
N TYR A 151 7.58 3.24 -3.42
CA TYR A 151 7.04 4.23 -4.35
C TYR A 151 7.97 5.42 -4.53
N GLU A 152 8.48 6.00 -3.44
CA GLU A 152 9.43 7.13 -3.48
C GLU A 152 10.74 6.74 -4.18
N HIS A 153 11.24 5.53 -3.93
CA HIS A 153 12.39 5.00 -4.66
C HIS A 153 12.10 4.88 -6.16
N GLY A 154 10.93 4.34 -6.52
CA GLY A 154 10.48 4.23 -7.90
C GLY A 154 10.42 5.58 -8.60
N LEU A 155 9.78 6.58 -7.98
CA LEU A 155 9.73 7.96 -8.49
C LEU A 155 11.12 8.56 -8.71
N LYS A 156 12.03 8.37 -7.75
CA LYS A 156 13.37 8.97 -7.80
C LYS A 156 14.30 8.30 -8.81
N ASN A 157 14.24 6.97 -8.92
CA ASN A 157 15.23 6.19 -9.67
C ASN A 157 14.68 5.60 -10.98
N GLY A 158 13.36 5.62 -11.19
CA GLY A 158 12.72 5.04 -12.38
C GLY A 158 12.64 3.51 -12.36
N GLU A 159 13.03 2.86 -11.27
CA GLU A 159 13.15 1.40 -11.18
C GLU A 159 12.85 0.84 -9.80
N ILE A 160 12.48 -0.44 -9.75
CA ILE A 160 12.45 -1.29 -8.54
C ILE A 160 13.09 -2.64 -8.90
N LYS A 161 13.39 -3.48 -7.92
CA LYS A 161 14.12 -4.74 -8.10
C LYS A 161 13.38 -5.90 -7.44
N PHE A 162 13.53 -7.10 -8.00
CA PHE A 162 12.88 -8.32 -7.51
C PHE A 162 13.74 -9.56 -7.77
N THR A 163 13.40 -10.67 -7.14
CA THR A 163 14.03 -11.98 -7.37
C THR A 163 13.37 -12.69 -8.56
N ALA A 164 14.09 -12.81 -9.67
CA ALA A 164 13.67 -13.60 -10.82
C ALA A 164 14.03 -15.09 -10.63
N ARG A 165 13.20 -15.97 -11.22
CA ARG A 165 13.33 -17.44 -11.11
C ARG A 165 13.22 -18.14 -12.48
N ASP A 166 13.45 -17.41 -13.56
CA ASP A 166 13.41 -17.90 -14.95
C ASP A 166 14.76 -18.52 -15.40
N ALA A 167 15.70 -18.71 -14.48
CA ALA A 167 17.01 -19.31 -14.70
C ALA A 167 17.32 -20.40 -13.64
N ASN A 168 18.43 -21.14 -13.81
CA ASN A 168 18.84 -22.23 -12.92
C ASN A 168 19.00 -21.79 -11.45
N LEU A 169 19.40 -20.54 -11.21
CA LEU A 169 19.54 -19.97 -9.87
C LEU A 169 18.76 -18.64 -9.79
N PRO A 170 18.11 -18.33 -8.64
CA PRO A 170 17.48 -17.04 -8.44
C PRO A 170 18.50 -15.90 -8.57
N TYR A 171 18.09 -14.81 -9.21
CA TYR A 171 18.92 -13.61 -9.37
C TYR A 171 18.07 -12.35 -9.26
N VAL A 172 18.71 -11.22 -8.99
CA VAL A 172 18.01 -9.92 -8.88
C VAL A 172 17.84 -9.32 -10.26
N LYS A 173 16.61 -8.95 -10.62
CA LYS A 173 16.28 -8.28 -11.87
C LYS A 173 15.69 -6.91 -11.58
N THR A 174 16.13 -5.93 -12.36
CA THR A 174 15.60 -4.56 -12.32
C THR A 174 14.35 -4.45 -13.20
N LEU A 175 13.33 -3.83 -12.65
CA LEU A 175 12.07 -3.53 -13.30
C LEU A 175 11.92 -2.02 -13.48
N LYS A 176 11.84 -1.57 -14.73
CA LYS A 176 11.55 -0.17 -15.06
C LYS A 176 10.05 0.03 -15.17
N ILE A 177 9.51 0.93 -14.36
CA ILE A 177 8.10 1.32 -14.37
C ILE A 177 8.04 2.80 -14.74
N ASN A 178 7.02 3.21 -15.50
CA ASN A 178 6.82 4.61 -15.82
C ASN A 178 6.14 5.35 -14.66
N TRP A 179 6.93 5.64 -13.61
CA TRP A 179 6.45 6.29 -12.40
C TRP A 179 5.98 7.73 -12.61
N SER A 180 6.38 8.39 -13.70
CA SER A 180 5.99 9.79 -13.95
C SER A 180 4.49 9.97 -14.22
N LYS A 181 3.77 8.87 -14.52
CA LYS A 181 2.31 8.86 -14.57
C LYS A 181 1.67 9.18 -13.21
N TYR A 182 2.41 8.95 -12.14
CA TYR A 182 1.99 9.13 -10.75
C TYR A 182 2.70 10.31 -10.08
N SER A 183 3.62 10.99 -10.77
CA SER A 183 4.35 12.17 -10.25
C SER A 183 3.64 13.49 -10.50
N ASN A 184 2.68 13.54 -11.44
CA ASN A 184 2.18 14.79 -11.99
C ASN A 184 0.81 15.20 -11.44
N PHE A 185 0.84 15.76 -10.22
CA PHE A 185 -0.03 16.87 -9.82
C PHE A 185 0.83 17.99 -9.18
N LYS A 186 1.63 18.65 -10.03
CA LYS A 186 2.53 19.79 -9.78
C LYS A 186 3.48 19.71 -8.57
N THR A 187 4.73 19.35 -8.86
CA THR A 187 5.91 19.86 -8.14
C THR A 187 6.28 21.24 -8.68
N GLU A 188 5.59 22.29 -8.23
CA GLU A 188 6.14 23.65 -8.30
C GLU A 188 6.76 23.99 -6.95
N THR A 189 8.06 23.71 -6.83
CA THR A 189 9.09 24.68 -6.45
C THR A 189 10.43 23.97 -6.46
N ALA A 190 11.23 24.25 -7.49
CA ALA A 190 12.67 24.00 -7.43
C ALA A 190 13.25 24.87 -6.31
N TRP A 191 13.73 24.23 -5.25
CA TRP A 191 14.49 24.89 -4.21
C TRP A 191 15.83 25.31 -4.80
N THR A 192 16.07 26.63 -4.89
CA THR A 192 17.39 27.19 -5.15
C THR A 192 17.98 27.59 -3.81
N PRO A 193 19.15 27.05 -3.41
CA PRO A 193 19.84 27.57 -2.24
C PRO A 193 20.37 28.96 -2.58
N SER A 194 19.87 29.98 -1.90
CA SER A 194 20.52 31.28 -1.84
C SER A 194 21.85 31.13 -1.11
N LEU A 195 22.95 31.34 -1.84
CA LEU A 195 24.28 31.53 -1.26
C LEU A 195 24.27 32.84 -0.48
N PHE A 196 24.44 32.73 0.84
CA PHE A 196 25.10 33.76 1.65
C PHE A 196 26.58 33.39 1.76
#